data_AF-J9E9F7-F1
#
_entry.id   AF-J9E9F7-F1
#
_cell.length_a   1.000
_cell.length_b   1.000
_cell.length_c   1.000
_cell.angle_alpha   90.00
_cell.angle_beta   90.00
_cell.angle_gamma   90.00
#
_symmetry.space_group_name_H-M   'P 1'
#
loop_
_entity.id
_entity.type
_entity.pdbx_description
1 polymer ?
#
loop_
_entity_poly.entity_id
_entity_poly.type
_entity_poly.pdbx_seq_one_letter_code
_entity_poly.pdbx_strand_id
1 'polypeptide(L)'
;LVDDGYSCLKRCYPNDPACISNHTQEILYQFRSLPSTKHVKHPIEVSRIRAQMDTPFSVEYTIDKANRDIFVVQQDQNIGIVKMIAPIEGPKTVVVRLHLNIYSRSYVLLTHNVAIITVYVSSYTF
;
A
#
# COMPACT_ATOMS: atom_id res chain seq x y z
N LEU A 1 -18.20 -10.53 -2.21
CA LEU A 1 -17.89 -9.20 -1.64
C LEU A 1 -16.87 -8.56 -2.56
N VAL A 2 -17.32 -7.68 -3.45
CA VAL A 2 -16.40 -6.79 -4.18
C VAL A 2 -16.24 -5.59 -3.25
N ASP A 3 -15.21 -5.64 -2.40
CA ASP A 3 -14.98 -4.72 -1.29
C ASP A 3 -13.88 -3.73 -1.70
N ASP A 4 -14.26 -2.63 -2.36
CA ASP A 4 -13.43 -1.44 -2.65
C ASP A 4 -12.01 -1.66 -3.22
N GLY A 5 -11.81 -2.71 -4.03
CA GLY A 5 -10.51 -3.00 -4.63
C GLY A 5 -10.45 -4.28 -5.47
N TYR A 6 -9.29 -4.51 -6.08
CA TYR A 6 -8.96 -5.75 -6.79
C TYR A 6 -7.46 -6.02 -6.69
N SER A 7 -7.05 -7.28 -6.87
CA SER A 7 -5.65 -7.67 -6.83
C SER A 7 -5.24 -8.39 -8.10
N CYS A 8 -4.06 -8.05 -8.61
CA CYS A 8 -3.42 -8.70 -9.73
C CYS A 8 -2.33 -9.62 -9.21
N LEU A 9 -2.58 -10.93 -9.29
CA LEU A 9 -1.62 -11.96 -8.93
C LEU A 9 -0.77 -12.34 -10.13
N LYS A 10 0.55 -12.34 -9.94
CA LYS A 10 1.51 -12.74 -10.97
C LYS A 10 1.31 -14.21 -11.34
N ARG A 11 1.33 -14.50 -12.65
CA ARG A 11 1.38 -15.84 -13.21
C ARG A 11 2.41 -15.87 -14.33
N CYS A 12 3.38 -16.76 -14.23
CA CYS A 12 4.41 -16.94 -15.25
C CYS A 12 4.20 -18.23 -16.02
N TYR A 13 4.58 -18.22 -17.29
CA TYR A 13 4.82 -19.44 -18.02
C TYR A 13 6.12 -20.10 -17.52
N PRO A 14 6.21 -21.44 -17.50
CA PRO A 14 7.41 -22.14 -17.02
C PRO A 14 8.70 -21.78 -17.77
N ASN A 15 8.59 -21.34 -19.03
CA ASN A 15 9.70 -20.98 -19.91
C ASN A 15 9.97 -19.46 -19.99
N ASP A 16 9.39 -18.66 -19.10
CA ASP A 16 9.63 -17.22 -19.02
C ASP A 16 10.51 -16.86 -17.80
N PRO A 17 11.85 -16.89 -17.95
CA PRO A 17 12.76 -16.60 -16.85
C PRO A 17 12.72 -15.13 -16.41
N ALA A 18 12.33 -14.21 -17.29
CA ALA A 18 12.18 -12.80 -16.94
C ALA A 18 10.98 -12.60 -16.00
N CYS A 19 9.86 -13.27 -16.28
CA CYS A 19 8.74 -13.31 -15.36
C CYS A 19 9.15 -13.96 -14.03
N ILE A 20 9.74 -15.16 -14.06
CA ILE A 20 10.09 -15.91 -12.83
C ILE A 20 11.02 -15.11 -11.92
N SER A 21 12.03 -14.44 -12.47
CA SER A 21 13.02 -13.67 -11.71
C SER A 21 12.50 -12.37 -11.09
N ASN A 22 11.39 -11.81 -11.58
CA ASN A 22 10.80 -10.60 -10.99
C ASN A 22 10.16 -10.93 -9.62
N HIS A 23 10.60 -10.30 -8.54
CA HIS A 23 10.03 -10.58 -7.20
C HIS A 23 8.61 -10.06 -6.99
N THR A 24 8.04 -9.27 -7.91
CA THR A 24 6.70 -8.68 -7.76
C THR A 24 5.62 -9.73 -7.91
N GLN A 25 5.02 -10.22 -6.82
CA GLN A 25 4.01 -11.30 -6.87
C GLN A 25 2.57 -10.79 -6.91
N GLU A 26 2.31 -9.63 -6.32
CA GLU A 26 0.98 -9.07 -6.21
C GLU A 26 0.98 -7.55 -6.43
N ILE A 27 -0.01 -7.05 -7.16
CA ILE A 27 -0.37 -5.63 -7.20
C ILE A 27 -1.81 -5.47 -6.72
N LEU A 28 -1.98 -4.93 -5.53
CA LEU A 28 -3.26 -4.65 -4.90
C LEU A 28 -3.72 -3.23 -5.26
N TYR A 29 -4.94 -3.09 -5.75
CA TYR A 29 -5.60 -1.81 -5.98
C TYR A 29 -6.69 -1.61 -4.94
N GLN A 30 -6.68 -0.45 -4.29
CA GLN A 30 -7.70 -0.03 -3.32
C GLN A 30 -8.22 1.36 -3.62
N PHE A 31 -9.49 1.60 -3.29
CA PHE A 31 -10.15 2.87 -3.47
C PHE A 31 -10.62 3.42 -2.12
N ARG A 32 -10.33 4.70 -1.86
CA ARG A 32 -10.70 5.39 -0.62
C ARG A 32 -11.26 6.76 -0.95
N SER A 33 -12.25 7.19 -0.17
CA SER A 33 -12.83 8.52 -0.28
C SER A 33 -12.58 9.28 1.02
N LEU A 34 -12.05 10.50 0.92
CA LEU A 34 -11.78 11.37 2.06
C LEU A 34 -12.44 12.74 1.84
N PRO A 35 -12.88 13.43 2.92
CA PRO A 35 -13.24 14.84 2.83
C PRO A 35 -12.02 15.72 2.53
N SER A 36 -12.28 16.91 1.99
CA SER A 36 -11.31 18.00 2.02
C SER A 36 -10.91 18.26 3.47
N THR A 37 -9.61 18.24 3.76
CA THR A 37 -9.09 18.36 5.13
C THR A 37 -8.13 19.54 5.18
N LYS A 38 -8.50 20.59 5.92
CA LYS A 38 -7.67 21.80 6.09
C LYS A 38 -6.63 21.66 7.20
N HIS A 39 -6.91 20.83 8.20
CA HIS A 39 -6.04 20.65 9.38
C HIS A 39 -6.03 19.18 9.79
N VAL A 40 -4.83 18.64 10.05
CA VAL A 40 -4.63 17.28 10.56
C VAL A 40 -4.05 17.39 11.98
N LYS A 41 -4.88 17.18 13.01
CA LYS A 41 -4.43 17.21 14.41
C LYS A 41 -3.70 15.93 14.81
N HIS A 42 -4.17 14.80 14.29
CA HIS A 42 -3.60 13.48 14.49
C HIS A 42 -3.59 12.74 13.15
N PRO A 43 -2.61 11.86 12.89
CA PRO A 43 -2.57 11.08 11.66
C PRO A 43 -3.86 10.28 11.45
N ILE A 44 -4.46 10.40 10.27
CA ILE A 44 -5.75 9.77 9.92
C ILE A 44 -5.46 8.46 9.20
N GLU A 45 -6.01 7.34 9.67
CA GLU A 45 -5.90 6.06 8.98
C GLU A 45 -6.66 6.09 7.64
N VAL A 46 -5.96 5.82 6.55
CA VAL A 46 -6.50 5.81 5.18
C VAL A 46 -6.65 4.38 4.66
N SER A 47 -5.67 3.52 4.97
CA SER A 47 -5.77 2.11 4.63
C SER A 47 -4.97 1.23 5.59
N ARG A 48 -5.35 -0.05 5.64
CA ARG A 48 -4.74 -1.09 6.43
C ARG A 48 -4.54 -2.31 5.53
N ILE A 49 -3.28 -2.72 5.37
CA ILE A 49 -2.90 -3.82 4.50
C ILE A 49 -2.18 -4.86 5.34
N ARG A 50 -2.61 -6.11 5.26
CA ARG A 50 -2.02 -7.24 5.97
C ARG A 50 -1.26 -8.12 4.99
N ALA A 51 0.01 -8.38 5.28
CA ALA A 51 0.77 -9.39 4.56
C ALA A 51 0.34 -10.78 5.03
N GLN A 52 -0.11 -11.60 4.08
CA GLN A 52 -0.37 -13.02 4.33
C GLN A 52 0.96 -13.77 4.25
N MET A 53 1.32 -14.45 5.34
CA MET A 53 2.57 -15.19 5.47
C MET A 53 2.29 -16.48 6.25
N ASP A 54 2.59 -17.64 5.65
CA ASP A 54 2.35 -18.96 6.27
C ASP A 54 3.49 -19.40 7.21
N THR A 55 4.65 -18.74 7.14
CA THR A 55 5.84 -19.09 7.93
C THR A 55 6.46 -17.82 8.53
N PRO A 56 7.42 -17.90 9.48
CA PRO A 56 7.96 -16.71 10.13
C PRO A 56 8.93 -16.01 9.18
N PHE A 57 8.34 -15.20 8.32
CA PHE A 57 8.98 -14.21 7.47
C PHE A 57 8.84 -12.84 8.11
N SER A 58 9.80 -11.96 7.84
CA SER A 58 9.68 -10.55 8.17
C SER A 58 9.07 -9.80 6.99
N VAL A 59 8.29 -8.77 7.30
CA VAL A 59 7.75 -7.85 6.30
C VAL A 59 8.22 -6.44 6.60
N GLU A 60 8.48 -5.70 5.54
CA GLU A 60 8.84 -4.29 5.59
C GLU A 60 7.90 -3.51 4.67
N TYR A 61 7.28 -2.47 5.23
CA TYR A 61 6.40 -1.57 4.50
C TYR A 61 7.11 -0.24 4.20
N THR A 62 7.10 0.19 2.96
CA THR A 62 7.69 1.48 2.56
C THR A 62 6.77 2.26 1.62
N ILE A 63 6.54 3.54 1.93
CA ILE A 63 5.80 4.46 1.06
C ILE A 63 6.77 5.03 0.01
N ASP A 64 6.28 5.13 -1.23
CA ASP A 64 7.01 5.74 -2.34
C ASP A 64 7.36 7.21 -2.02
N LYS A 65 8.54 7.65 -2.45
CA LYS A 65 9.11 8.95 -2.07
C LYS A 65 8.16 10.11 -2.37
N ALA A 66 7.45 10.04 -3.50
CA ALA A 66 6.49 11.05 -3.95
C ALA A 66 5.28 11.23 -3.01
N ASN A 67 5.01 10.28 -2.11
CA ASN A 67 3.87 10.33 -1.21
C ASN A 67 4.24 10.63 0.26
N ARG A 68 5.54 10.67 0.60
CA ARG A 68 6.01 10.76 2.00
C ARG A 68 5.72 12.08 2.70
N ASP A 69 5.50 13.15 1.94
CA ASP A 69 5.15 14.47 2.50
C ASP A 69 3.72 14.50 3.06
N ILE A 70 2.86 13.58 2.60
CA ILE A 70 1.43 13.57 2.93
C ILE A 70 1.04 12.31 3.69
N PHE A 71 1.72 11.18 3.42
CA PHE A 71 1.39 9.89 3.98
C PHE A 71 2.60 9.24 4.67
N VAL A 72 2.33 8.55 5.77
CA VAL A 72 3.29 7.67 6.45
C VAL A 72 2.72 6.27 6.55
N VAL A 73 3.59 5.27 6.63
CA VAL A 73 3.18 3.91 7.00
C VAL A 73 3.63 3.62 8.42
N GLN A 74 2.69 3.21 9.26
CA GLN A 74 2.97 2.64 10.56
C GLN A 74 2.86 1.12 10.46
N GLN A 75 3.93 0.41 10.81
CA GLN A 75 3.92 -1.04 10.84
C GLN A 75 3.52 -1.56 12.23
N ASP A 76 2.61 -2.51 12.24
CA ASP A 76 2.19 -3.29 13.40
C ASP A 76 2.23 -4.77 13.06
N GLN A 77 3.29 -5.46 13.48
CA GLN A 77 3.58 -6.85 13.11
C GLN A 77 3.60 -7.04 11.58
N ASN A 78 2.64 -7.81 11.04
CA ASN A 78 2.47 -8.07 9.61
C ASN A 78 1.49 -7.10 8.93
N ILE A 79 1.07 -6.02 9.60
CA ILE A 79 0.10 -5.06 9.10
C ILE A 79 0.79 -3.71 8.84
N GLY A 80 0.64 -3.18 7.64
CA GLY A 80 1.01 -1.82 7.28
C GLY A 80 -0.21 -0.92 7.29
N ILE A 81 -0.19 0.12 8.14
CA ILE A 81 -1.26 1.10 8.28
C ILE A 81 -0.81 2.39 7.60
N VAL A 82 -1.43 2.73 6.48
CA VAL A 82 -1.18 4.00 5.77
C VAL A 82 -2.00 5.10 6.44
N LYS A 83 -1.30 6.13 6.92
CA LYS A 83 -1.90 7.28 7.58
C LYS A 83 -1.60 8.57 6.83
N MET A 84 -2.59 9.43 6.70
CA MET A 84 -2.44 10.80 6.22
C MET A 84 -1.97 11.70 7.36
N ILE A 85 -0.84 12.38 7.17
CA ILE A 85 -0.21 13.27 8.16
C ILE A 85 -0.28 14.75 7.78
N ALA A 86 -0.58 15.06 6.52
CA ALA A 86 -0.71 16.43 6.03
C ALA A 86 -2.11 16.66 5.46
N PRO A 87 -2.64 17.90 5.55
CA PRO A 87 -3.92 18.24 4.98
C PRO A 87 -3.96 18.05 3.46
N ILE A 88 -5.13 17.68 2.94
CA ILE A 88 -5.37 17.53 1.52
C ILE A 88 -6.67 18.27 1.20
N GLU A 89 -6.54 19.41 0.51
CA GLU A 89 -7.69 20.15 0.01
C GLU A 89 -8.12 19.60 -1.36
N GLY A 90 -9.38 19.20 -1.46
CA GLY A 90 -10.00 18.74 -2.69
C GLY A 90 -10.70 19.86 -3.48
N PRO A 91 -11.31 19.55 -4.63
CA PRO A 91 -11.43 18.22 -5.22
C PRO A 91 -10.13 17.78 -5.92
N LYS A 92 -9.62 16.60 -5.59
CA LYS A 92 -8.51 15.98 -6.33
C LYS A 92 -8.38 14.48 -6.04
N THR A 93 -7.67 13.79 -6.92
CA THR A 93 -7.31 12.38 -6.75
C THR A 93 -5.83 12.28 -6.41
N VAL A 94 -5.53 11.51 -5.36
CA VAL A 94 -4.15 11.23 -4.94
C VAL A 94 -3.93 9.73 -4.98
N VAL A 95 -2.80 9.29 -5.54
CA VAL A 95 -2.43 7.88 -5.59
C VAL A 95 -1.28 7.66 -4.62
N VAL A 96 -1.48 6.76 -3.64
CA VAL A 96 -0.45 6.35 -2.69
C VAL A 96 0.08 4.99 -3.13
N ARG A 97 1.39 4.89 -3.33
CA ARG A 97 2.08 3.63 -3.59
C ARG A 97 2.80 3.14 -2.35
N LEU A 98 2.44 1.95 -1.91
CA LEU A 98 3.05 1.25 -0.78
C LEU A 98 3.74 -0.02 -1.29
N HIS A 99 5.00 -0.19 -0.92
CA HIS A 99 5.79 -1.38 -1.19
C HIS A 99 5.81 -2.27 0.05
N LEU A 100 5.63 -3.56 -0.17
CA LEU A 100 5.64 -4.61 0.83
C LEU A 100 6.73 -5.60 0.45
N ASN A 101 7.84 -5.59 1.17
CA ASN A 101 8.92 -6.55 0.96
C ASN A 101 8.82 -7.64 2.03
N ILE A 102 8.77 -8.89 1.61
CA ILE A 102 8.75 -10.06 2.48
C ILE A 102 10.10 -10.76 2.36
N TYR A 103 10.75 -10.94 3.50
CA TYR A 103 12.09 -11.52 3.58
C TYR A 103 12.09 -12.86 4.31
N SER A 104 13.01 -13.72 3.90
CA SER A 104 13.33 -14.96 4.62
C SER A 104 13.97 -14.67 5.98
N ARG A 105 14.12 -15.71 6.82
CA ARG A 105 14.87 -15.60 8.09
C ARG A 105 16.32 -15.14 7.91
N SER A 106 16.92 -15.45 6.76
CA SER A 106 18.27 -15.02 6.38
C SER A 106 18.29 -13.66 5.69
N TYR A 107 17.17 -12.91 5.74
CA TYR A 107 17.01 -11.58 5.17
C TYR A 107 17.19 -11.51 3.64
N VAL A 108 16.80 -12.57 2.94
CA VAL A 108 16.74 -12.61 1.47
C VAL A 108 15.34 -12.21 1.03
N LEU A 109 15.22 -11.29 0.07
CA LEU A 109 13.94 -10.88 -0.51
C LEU A 109 13.28 -12.07 -1.21
N LEU A 110 12.13 -12.49 -0.70
CA LEU A 110 11.34 -13.57 -1.28
C LEU A 110 10.30 -13.00 -2.24
N THR A 111 9.53 -12.04 -1.74
CA THR A 111 8.38 -11.47 -2.44
C THR A 111 8.36 -9.97 -2.27
N HIS A 112 8.03 -9.28 -3.35
CA HIS A 112 7.69 -7.88 -3.36
C HIS A 112 6.21 -7.76 -3.76
N ASN A 113 5.41 -7.06 -2.98
CA ASN A 113 4.03 -6.74 -3.32
C ASN A 113 3.87 -5.22 -3.34
N VAL A 114 2.98 -4.74 -4.20
CA VAL A 114 2.68 -3.30 -4.32
C VAL A 114 1.22 -3.08 -4.01
N ALA A 115 0.91 -2.14 -3.13
CA ALA A 115 -0.45 -1.64 -2.95
C ALA A 115 -0.57 -0.22 -3.51
N ILE A 116 -1.52 -0.03 -4.42
CA ILE A 116 -1.88 1.21 -5.07
C ILE A 116 -3.22 1.66 -4.51
N ILE A 117 -3.19 2.67 -3.65
CA ILE A 117 -4.37 3.21 -2.98
C ILE A 117 -4.75 4.51 -3.68
N THR A 118 -5.87 4.49 -4.39
CA THR A 118 -6.45 5.70 -5.01
C THR A 118 -7.36 6.38 -4.03
N VAL A 119 -7.01 7.61 -3.64
CA VAL A 119 -7.73 8.44 -2.69
C VAL A 119 -8.46 9.55 -3.44
N TYR A 120 -9.79 9.51 -3.42
CA TYR A 120 -10.66 10.56 -3.94
C TYR A 120 -10.97 11.56 -2.83
N VAL A 121 -10.47 12.78 -2.97
CA VAL A 121 -10.71 13.86 -2.00
C VAL A 121 -11.85 14.73 -2.50
N SER A 122 -12.93 14.82 -1.71
CA SER A 122 -14.11 15.61 -2.06
C SER A 122 -13.83 17.11 -1.96
N SER A 123 -14.72 17.94 -2.51
CA SER A 123 -14.68 19.40 -2.33
C SER A 123 -15.18 19.86 -0.96
N TYR A 124 -15.70 18.95 -0.12
CA TYR A 124 -16.42 19.28 1.11
C TYR A 124 -15.59 18.87 2.34
N THR A 125 -15.60 19.73 3.37
CA THR A 125 -15.10 19.41 4.72
C THR A 125 -16.29 18.85 5.51
N PHE A 126 -16.23 17.60 5.97
CA PHE A 126 -17.26 17.01 6.86
C PHE A 126 -16.79 17.03 8.30
#